data_AF-A0A941VUN2-F1
#
_entry.id   AF-A0A941VUN2-F1
#
_cell.length_a   1.000
_cell.length_b   1.000
_cell.length_c   1.000
_cell.angle_alpha   90.00
_cell.angle_beta   90.00
_cell.angle_gamma   90.00
#
_symmetry.space_group_name_H-M   'P 1'
#
loop_
_entity.id
_entity.type
_entity.pdbx_description
1 polymer ?
#
loop_
_entity_poly.entity_id
_entity_poly.type
_entity_poly.pdbx_seq_one_letter_code
_entity_poly.pdbx_strand_id
1 'polypeptide(L)'
;PVYRLIKEWRLALPLHPEFRTLPMVWYVPPLSPANPAVDAAGPTAGIDSLRIPVRYLANLLTAGDEEPVRLALKRLAALRAYMRSVRIGQTADTPVLDAVGLGTRMAEDMYRLLALAYHSERFVLPTVGRSDETSSYIEQGSCGYPR
;
A
#
# COMPACT_ATOMS: atom_id res chain seq x y z
N PRO A 1 -4.21 4.29 -8.63
CA PRO A 1 -4.05 3.73 -7.26
C PRO A 1 -2.62 3.90 -6.70
N VAL A 2 -1.59 3.66 -7.52
CA VAL A 2 -0.17 3.69 -7.11
C VAL A 2 0.23 4.99 -6.41
N TYR A 3 -0.15 6.15 -6.98
CA TYR A 3 0.11 7.45 -6.36
C TYR A 3 -0.46 7.56 -4.94
N ARG A 4 -1.70 7.11 -4.73
CA ARG A 4 -2.33 7.14 -3.39
C ARG A 4 -1.58 6.25 -2.40
N LEU A 5 -1.19 5.04 -2.81
CA LEU A 5 -0.44 4.11 -1.96
C LEU A 5 0.94 4.64 -1.55
N ILE A 6 1.65 5.32 -2.46
CA ILE A 6 3.00 5.82 -2.24
C ILE A 6 2.99 7.18 -1.53
N LYS A 7 2.27 8.17 -2.08
CA LYS A 7 2.36 9.57 -1.66
C LYS A 7 1.33 9.95 -0.59
N GLU A 8 0.06 9.62 -0.81
CA GLU A 8 -1.03 10.04 0.08
C GLU A 8 -1.04 9.19 1.37
N TRP A 9 -1.10 7.87 1.22
CA TRP A 9 -1.29 6.94 2.33
C TRP A 9 0.02 6.40 2.90
N ARG A 10 1.15 6.62 2.23
CA ARG A 10 2.49 6.18 2.66
C ARG A 10 2.52 4.71 3.13
N LEU A 11 1.85 3.84 2.37
CA LEU A 11 1.76 2.40 2.65
C LEU A 11 2.77 1.60 1.83
N ALA A 12 3.03 2.04 0.59
CA ALA A 12 3.96 1.38 -0.30
C ALA A 12 5.37 1.98 -0.12
N LEU A 13 6.37 1.11 -0.07
CA LEU A 13 7.78 1.43 0.11
C LEU A 13 8.61 0.83 -1.04
N PRO A 14 9.71 1.47 -1.46
CA PRO A 14 10.53 0.98 -2.56
C PRO A 14 11.31 -0.28 -2.14
N LEU A 15 11.64 -1.16 -3.08
CA LEU A 15 12.50 -2.31 -2.80
C LEU A 15 13.97 -1.92 -2.90
N HIS A 16 14.77 -2.19 -1.87
CA HIS A 16 16.21 -1.90 -1.82
C HIS A 16 16.58 -0.49 -2.34
N PRO A 17 16.06 0.60 -1.74
CA PRO A 17 16.37 1.96 -2.18
C PRO A 17 17.87 2.30 -2.12
N GLU A 18 18.66 1.59 -1.31
CA GLU A 18 20.11 1.70 -1.22
C GLU A 18 20.85 1.41 -2.53
N PHE A 19 20.23 0.71 -3.49
CA PHE A 19 20.81 0.48 -4.81
C PHE A 19 20.77 1.71 -5.73
N ARG A 20 20.07 2.79 -5.32
CA ARG A 20 20.03 4.08 -6.03
C ARG A 20 19.55 4.00 -7.48
N THR A 21 18.75 2.98 -7.81
CA THR A 21 18.15 2.79 -9.14
C THR A 21 16.80 3.50 -9.30
N LEU A 22 16.28 4.10 -8.23
CA LEU A 22 14.94 4.69 -8.15
C LEU A 22 13.87 3.69 -8.65
N PRO A 23 13.68 2.56 -7.94
CA PRO A 23 12.79 1.50 -8.38
C PRO A 23 11.36 2.00 -8.54
N MET A 24 10.70 1.55 -9.61
CA MET A 24 9.31 1.92 -9.93
C MET A 24 8.29 0.87 -9.48
N VAL A 25 8.75 -0.24 -8.90
CA VAL A 25 7.91 -1.26 -8.26
C VAL A 25 8.05 -1.14 -6.74
N TRP A 26 6.92 -0.97 -6.06
CA TRP A 26 6.84 -0.66 -4.63
C TRP A 26 5.98 -1.70 -3.92
N TYR A 27 6.29 -1.96 -2.65
CA TYR A 27 5.68 -3.03 -1.86
C TYR A 27 5.02 -2.48 -0.60
N VAL A 28 3.86 -3.03 -0.26
CA VAL A 28 3.21 -2.78 1.02
C VAL A 28 3.71 -3.85 2.02
N PRO A 29 4.26 -3.46 3.19
CA PRO A 29 4.79 -4.42 4.14
C PRO A 29 3.66 -5.30 4.74
N PRO A 30 3.90 -6.61 4.94
CA PRO A 30 2.88 -7.52 5.43
C PRO A 30 2.67 -7.38 6.94
N LEU A 31 1.40 -7.44 7.37
CA LEU A 31 1.08 -7.71 8.77
C LEU A 31 1.35 -9.19 9.04
N SER A 32 2.22 -9.51 10.01
CA SER A 32 2.38 -10.87 10.51
C SER A 32 1.43 -11.14 11.69
N PRO A 33 1.20 -12.40 12.08
CA PRO A 33 0.57 -12.69 13.36
C PRO A 33 1.35 -12.03 14.50
N ALA A 34 0.63 -11.44 15.46
CA ALA A 34 1.19 -11.00 16.73
C ALA A 34 1.26 -12.20 17.68
N ASN A 35 2.14 -12.13 18.69
CA ASN A 35 2.07 -13.07 19.80
C ASN A 35 0.74 -12.88 20.55
N PRO A 36 0.01 -13.95 20.88
CA PRO A 36 -1.32 -13.86 21.49
C PRO A 36 -1.35 -13.12 22.83
N ALA A 37 -0.20 -12.98 23.50
CA ALA A 37 -0.06 -12.18 24.72
C ALA A 37 -0.24 -10.66 24.52
N VAL A 38 -0.15 -10.15 23.28
CA VAL A 38 -0.12 -8.71 22.98
C VAL A 38 -1.43 -8.19 22.39
N ASP A 39 -2.35 -9.06 21.98
CA ASP A 39 -3.69 -8.67 21.48
C ASP A 39 -4.51 -7.85 22.50
N ALA A 40 -4.12 -7.87 23.79
CA ALA A 40 -4.74 -7.08 24.85
C ALA A 40 -4.29 -5.59 24.90
N ALA A 41 -3.14 -5.23 24.32
CA ALA A 41 -2.57 -3.88 24.41
C ALA A 41 -3.12 -2.90 23.35
N GLY A 42 -3.90 -3.40 22.40
CA GLY A 42 -4.52 -2.60 21.34
C GLY A 42 -3.84 -2.77 19.97
N PRO A 43 -4.59 -2.55 18.87
CA PRO A 43 -4.21 -2.94 17.52
C PRO A 43 -2.97 -2.19 16.97
N THR A 44 -2.66 -0.99 17.46
CA THR A 44 -1.52 -0.17 17.02
C THR A 44 -0.28 -0.32 17.90
N ALA A 45 -0.45 -0.75 19.17
CA ALA A 45 0.64 -0.94 20.13
C ALA A 45 1.41 -2.26 19.90
N GLY A 46 0.77 -3.25 19.27
CA GLY A 46 1.35 -4.59 19.06
C GLY A 46 2.35 -4.72 17.91
N ILE A 47 2.77 -3.65 17.24
CA ILE A 47 3.59 -3.77 16.02
C ILE A 47 5.01 -4.25 16.30
N ASP A 48 5.57 -3.86 17.44
CA ASP A 48 6.89 -4.35 17.86
C ASP A 48 6.84 -5.81 18.34
N SER A 49 5.63 -6.37 18.53
CA SER A 49 5.41 -7.78 18.90
C SER A 49 5.08 -8.70 17.72
N LEU A 50 5.12 -8.17 16.51
CA LEU A 50 4.91 -8.94 15.29
C LEU A 50 5.99 -10.02 15.15
N ARG A 51 5.59 -11.21 14.71
CA ARG A 51 6.51 -12.32 14.47
C ARG A 51 7.62 -11.97 13.48
N ILE A 52 7.33 -11.16 12.46
CA ILE A 52 8.35 -10.66 11.53
C ILE A 52 8.96 -9.40 12.15
N PRO A 53 10.27 -9.37 12.44
CA PRO A 53 10.92 -8.18 13.00
C PRO A 53 10.80 -6.98 12.05
N VAL A 54 10.44 -5.81 12.57
CA VAL A 54 10.36 -4.56 11.79
C VAL A 54 11.70 -4.23 11.13
N ARG A 55 12.81 -4.48 11.84
CA ARG A 55 14.17 -4.32 11.33
C ARG A 55 14.45 -5.12 10.05
N TYR A 56 13.89 -6.32 9.93
CA TYR A 56 14.03 -7.13 8.72
C TYR A 56 13.36 -6.46 7.52
N LEU A 57 12.14 -5.96 7.71
CA LEU A 57 11.40 -5.22 6.68
C LEU A 57 12.07 -3.89 6.33
N ALA A 58 12.66 -3.22 7.31
CA ALA A 58 13.37 -1.96 7.10
C ALA A 58 14.62 -2.15 6.23
N ASN A 59 15.39 -3.21 6.46
CA ASN A 59 16.53 -3.56 5.62
C ASN A 59 16.12 -3.84 4.16
N LEU A 60 14.90 -4.32 3.93
CA LEU A 60 14.39 -4.64 2.59
C LEU A 60 13.80 -3.43 1.86
N LEU A 61 13.11 -2.55 2.58
CA LEU A 61 12.20 -1.55 1.99
C LEU A 61 12.63 -0.09 2.20
N THR A 62 13.52 0.16 3.15
CA THR A 62 13.83 1.53 3.60
C THR A 62 15.31 1.71 3.94
N ALA A 63 16.18 0.84 3.43
CA ALA A 63 17.63 0.85 3.68
C ALA A 63 17.97 0.85 5.20
N GLY A 64 17.15 0.18 6.01
CA GLY A 64 17.34 0.05 7.46
C GLY A 64 16.58 1.05 8.33
N ASP A 65 15.88 2.03 7.75
CA ASP A 65 15.03 2.96 8.51
C ASP A 65 13.69 2.31 8.92
N GLU A 66 13.49 2.09 10.20
CA GLU A 66 12.29 1.42 10.72
C GLU A 66 11.03 2.31 10.73
N GLU A 67 11.18 3.64 10.76
CA GLU A 67 10.03 4.55 10.96
C GLU A 67 8.98 4.47 9.83
N PRO A 68 9.36 4.49 8.53
CA PRO A 68 8.37 4.39 7.46
C PRO A 68 7.65 3.03 7.45
N VAL A 69 8.36 1.95 7.79
CA VAL A 69 7.76 0.61 7.91
C VAL A 69 6.78 0.58 9.08
N ARG A 70 7.18 1.09 10.25
CA ARG A 70 6.31 1.12 11.44
C ARG A 70 5.06 1.95 11.17
N LEU A 71 5.19 3.08 10.47
CA LEU A 71 4.05 3.92 10.07
C LEU A 71 3.08 3.16 9.15
N ALA A 72 3.59 2.49 8.11
CA ALA A 72 2.77 1.71 7.19
C ALA A 72 2.02 0.58 7.91
N LEU A 73 2.70 -0.16 8.77
CA LEU A 73 2.09 -1.22 9.58
C LEU A 73 1.04 -0.67 10.56
N LYS A 74 1.31 0.47 11.21
CA LYS A 74 0.35 1.18 12.09
C LYS A 74 -0.92 1.53 11.36
N ARG A 75 -0.80 2.07 10.14
CA ARG A 75 -1.94 2.44 9.30
C ARG A 75 -2.78 1.25 8.86
N LEU A 76 -2.14 0.14 8.49
CA LEU A 76 -2.85 -1.10 8.12
C LEU A 76 -3.58 -1.73 9.33
N ALA A 77 -2.94 -1.75 10.50
CA ALA A 77 -3.53 -2.25 11.73
C ALA A 77 -4.70 -1.37 12.20
N ALA A 78 -4.55 -0.05 12.14
CA ALA A 78 -5.61 0.91 12.45
C ALA A 78 -6.81 0.76 11.52
N LEU A 79 -6.57 0.63 10.20
CA LEU A 79 -7.63 0.38 9.22
C LEU A 79 -8.41 -0.91 9.54
N ARG A 80 -7.69 -1.99 9.88
CA ARG A 80 -8.31 -3.27 10.24
C ARG A 80 -9.16 -3.14 11.50
N ALA A 81 -8.69 -2.44 12.52
CA ALA A 81 -9.42 -2.20 13.76
C ALA A 81 -10.67 -1.35 13.54
N TYR A 82 -10.54 -0.26 12.78
CA TYR A 82 -11.67 0.61 12.41
C TYR A 82 -12.76 -0.15 11.65
N MET A 83 -12.38 -0.90 10.61
CA MET A 83 -13.34 -1.68 9.83
C MET A 83 -13.98 -2.81 10.64
N ARG A 84 -13.27 -3.36 11.63
CA ARG A 84 -13.83 -4.31 12.59
C ARG A 84 -14.89 -3.65 13.47
N SER A 85 -14.66 -2.45 14.00
CA SER A 85 -15.64 -1.76 14.86
C SER A 85 -16.92 -1.45 14.08
N VAL A 86 -16.77 -0.88 12.87
CA VAL A 86 -17.87 -0.59 11.94
C VAL A 86 -18.69 -1.84 11.63
N ARG A 87 -18.04 -2.99 11.39
CA ARG A 87 -18.73 -4.23 11.00
C ARG A 87 -19.39 -4.99 12.16
N ILE A 88 -18.86 -4.87 13.38
CA ILE A 88 -19.41 -5.52 14.58
C ILE A 88 -20.56 -4.70 15.20
N GLY A 89 -20.79 -3.47 14.73
CA GLY A 89 -21.99 -2.68 15.06
C GLY A 89 -21.86 -1.79 16.30
N GLN A 90 -20.67 -1.72 16.89
CA GLN A 90 -20.34 -0.74 17.93
C GLN A 90 -19.67 0.44 17.21
N THR A 91 -20.20 1.65 17.43
CA THR A 91 -19.81 2.94 16.82
C THR A 91 -18.41 3.02 16.21
N ALA A 92 -18.30 3.67 15.05
CA ALA A 92 -17.05 3.91 14.35
C ALA A 92 -15.99 4.51 15.31
N ASP A 93 -14.90 3.77 15.53
CA ASP A 93 -13.86 4.13 16.48
C ASP A 93 -12.83 5.04 15.80
N THR A 94 -13.15 6.33 15.71
CA THR A 94 -12.30 7.34 15.08
C THR A 94 -10.95 7.59 15.75
N PRO A 95 -10.77 7.52 17.10
CA PRO A 95 -9.47 7.82 17.70
C PRO A 95 -8.35 6.87 17.26
N VAL A 96 -8.67 5.64 16.84
CA VAL A 96 -7.68 4.70 16.29
C VAL A 96 -7.10 5.19 14.96
N LEU A 97 -7.91 5.88 14.15
CA LEU A 97 -7.46 6.48 12.89
C LEU A 97 -6.68 7.78 13.15
N ASP A 98 -7.13 8.60 14.09
CA ASP A 98 -6.47 9.86 14.46
C ASP A 98 -5.04 9.62 14.96
N ALA A 99 -4.82 8.55 15.73
CA ALA A 99 -3.50 8.15 16.24
C ALA A 99 -2.46 7.88 15.15
N VAL A 100 -2.90 7.57 13.92
CA VAL A 100 -2.03 7.30 12.76
C VAL A 100 -2.13 8.37 11.66
N GLY A 101 -2.84 9.47 11.96
CA GLY A 101 -3.10 10.57 11.05
C GLY A 101 -3.94 10.17 9.84
N LEU A 102 -4.86 9.21 10.00
CA LEU A 102 -5.81 8.84 8.95
C LEU A 102 -7.17 9.50 9.21
N GLY A 103 -7.78 10.09 8.19
CA GLY A 103 -9.17 10.54 8.25
C GLY A 103 -10.15 9.43 7.87
N THR A 104 -11.41 9.53 8.29
CA THR A 104 -12.46 8.52 8.02
C THR A 104 -12.63 8.23 6.54
N ARG A 105 -12.77 9.26 5.70
CA ARG A 105 -12.88 9.10 4.24
C ARG A 105 -11.67 8.39 3.63
N MET A 106 -10.47 8.71 4.13
CA MET A 106 -9.25 8.07 3.66
C MET A 106 -9.20 6.59 4.06
N ALA A 107 -9.69 6.23 5.26
CA ALA A 107 -9.82 4.84 5.67
C ALA A 107 -10.82 4.06 4.80
N GLU A 108 -11.96 4.67 4.45
CA GLU A 108 -12.94 4.08 3.53
C GLU A 108 -12.37 3.88 2.12
N ASP A 109 -11.64 4.87 1.59
CA ASP A 109 -10.95 4.77 0.29
C ASP A 109 -9.87 3.68 0.31
N MET A 110 -9.11 3.58 1.41
CA MET A 110 -8.13 2.52 1.62
C MET A 110 -8.79 1.15 1.63
N TYR A 111 -9.90 0.98 2.36
CA TYR A 111 -10.64 -0.29 2.39
C TYR A 111 -11.21 -0.65 1.02
N ARG A 112 -11.76 0.32 0.30
CA ARG A 112 -12.27 0.12 -1.06
C ARG A 112 -11.17 -0.40 -1.99
N LEU A 113 -9.99 0.22 -1.97
CA LEU A 113 -8.90 -0.20 -2.84
C LEU A 113 -8.22 -1.51 -2.41
N LEU A 114 -8.01 -1.72 -1.11
CA LEU A 114 -7.24 -2.85 -0.58
C LEU A 114 -8.09 -4.12 -0.35
N ALA A 115 -9.33 -3.97 0.12
CA ALA A 115 -10.19 -5.10 0.49
C ALA A 115 -11.21 -5.45 -0.58
N LEU A 116 -11.93 -4.46 -1.14
CA LEU A 116 -12.89 -4.70 -2.24
C LEU A 116 -12.16 -4.87 -3.58
N ALA A 117 -11.15 -4.03 -3.81
CA ALA A 117 -10.15 -4.21 -4.86
C ALA A 117 -10.73 -4.39 -6.28
N TYR A 118 -11.71 -3.56 -6.65
CA TYR A 118 -12.34 -3.60 -7.97
C TYR A 118 -11.29 -3.50 -9.10
N HIS A 119 -11.49 -4.26 -10.17
CA HIS A 119 -10.53 -4.37 -11.27
C HIS A 119 -10.18 -3.01 -11.89
N SER A 120 -11.19 -2.19 -12.19
CA SER A 120 -11.02 -0.84 -12.75
C SER A 120 -10.25 0.12 -11.86
N GLU A 121 -10.23 -0.11 -10.54
CA GLU A 121 -9.53 0.74 -9.57
C GLU A 121 -8.09 0.27 -9.33
N ARG A 122 -7.83 -1.04 -9.48
CA ARG A 122 -6.49 -1.63 -9.40
C ARG A 122 -5.62 -1.31 -10.62
N PHE A 123 -6.20 -1.37 -11.81
CA PHE A 123 -5.48 -1.22 -13.07
C PHE A 123 -5.94 0.04 -13.80
N VAL A 124 -5.33 1.17 -13.44
CA VAL A 124 -5.54 2.46 -14.13
C VAL A 124 -4.36 2.68 -15.06
N LEU A 125 -4.37 1.95 -16.19
CA LEU A 125 -3.34 2.02 -17.22
C LEU A 125 -3.85 2.90 -18.37
N PRO A 126 -3.29 4.10 -18.57
CA PRO A 126 -3.66 4.90 -19.73
C PRO A 126 -3.17 4.22 -21.01
N THR A 127 -3.90 4.43 -22.09
CA THR A 127 -3.42 4.06 -23.42
C THR A 127 -2.22 4.93 -23.77
N VAL A 128 -1.12 4.30 -24.14
CA VAL A 128 0.05 5.03 -24.64
C VAL A 128 -0.34 5.61 -26.01
N GLY A 129 -0.30 6.93 -26.15
CA GLY A 129 -0.36 7.55 -27.47
C GLY A 129 0.89 7.10 -28.24
N ARG A 130 0.72 6.30 -29.29
CA ARG A 130 1.82 6.05 -30.24
C ARG A 130 2.11 7.40 -30.90
N SER A 131 3.26 8.00 -30.61
CA SER A 131 3.67 9.26 -31.22
C SER A 131 3.92 9.02 -32.70
N ASP A 132 3.16 9.75 -33.54
CA ASP A 132 3.19 9.67 -34.99
C ASP A 132 4.51 10.19 -35.58
N GLU A 133 5.52 9.32 -35.72
CA GLU A 133 6.54 9.49 -36.77
C GLU A 133 6.21 8.64 -38.01
N THR A 134 5.37 7.61 -37.83
CA THR A 134 4.84 6.77 -38.91
C THR A 134 3.32 6.70 -38.78
N SER A 135 2.58 6.85 -39.88
CA SER A 135 1.12 6.72 -39.87
C SER A 135 0.71 5.41 -39.21
N SER A 136 -0.04 5.48 -38.11
CA SER A 136 -0.57 4.32 -37.38
C SER A 136 -1.32 3.33 -38.30
N TYR A 137 -1.91 3.85 -39.39
CA TYR A 137 -2.58 3.04 -40.42
C TYR A 137 -1.60 2.15 -41.21
N ILE A 138 -0.43 2.69 -41.58
CA ILE A 138 0.60 1.94 -42.30
C ILE A 138 1.18 0.85 -41.41
N GLU A 139 1.49 1.19 -40.15
CA GLU A 139 2.00 0.21 -39.19
C GLU A 139 1.02 -0.93 -38.94
N GLN A 140 -0.28 -0.67 -38.90
CA GLN A 140 -1.29 -1.73 -38.76
C GLN A 140 -1.26 -2.71 -39.94
N GLY A 141 -1.03 -2.22 -41.17
CA GLY A 141 -0.97 -3.05 -42.37
C GLY A 141 0.36 -3.77 -42.59
N SER A 142 1.46 -3.23 -42.06
CA SER A 142 2.81 -3.77 -42.25
C SER A 142 3.41 -4.41 -41.00
N CYS A 143 2.75 -4.38 -39.85
CA CYS A 143 3.26 -5.00 -38.62
C CYS A 143 3.41 -6.51 -38.82
N GLY A 144 4.56 -7.06 -38.39
CA GLY A 144 4.84 -8.49 -38.48
C GLY A 144 5.52 -8.93 -39.78
N TYR A 145 5.57 -8.08 -40.81
CA TYR A 145 6.47 -8.29 -41.94
C TYR A 145 7.87 -7.78 -41.58
N PRO A 146 8.94 -8.58 -41.75
CA PRO A 146 10.30 -8.08 -41.56
C PRO A 146 10.54 -6.95 -42.56
N ARG A 147 11.04 -5.81 -42.05
CA ARG A 147 11.46 -4.66 -42.87
C ARG A 147 12.64 -5.02 -43.75
#